data_AF-A0A920IP42-F1
#
_entry.id   AF-A0A920IP42-F1
#
_cell.length_a   1.000
_cell.length_b   1.000
_cell.length_c   1.000
_cell.angle_alpha   90.00
_cell.angle_beta   90.00
_cell.angle_gamma   90.00
#
_symmetry.space_group_name_H-M   'P 1'
#
loop_
_entity.id
_entity.type
_entity.pdbx_description
1 polymer ?
#
loop_
_entity_poly.entity_id
_entity_poly.type
_entity_poly.pdbx_seq_one_letter_code
_entity_poly.pdbx_strand_id
1 'polypeptide(L)'
;MSSSQPLDAPQVMCLFNREFAVSDKTELIGGAAEPYYQPGSPHRIYFRADYVRSALHEVAHWCVAGRRRRDLPDYGYWYSPDGRHADQQQAFFTVEARPQAIERRFCEVAGIPFSSSVDNVGVHIEPQQLRRFEARIQAWCDQFECTGLPPRAARFVTALQSITRQSRELAPGIAA
;
A
#
# COMPACT_ATOMS: atom_id res chain seq x y z
N MET A 1 7.95 -3.33 30.82
CA MET A 1 6.86 -3.47 29.83
C MET A 1 7.48 -3.30 28.45
N SER A 2 7.85 -4.40 27.79
CA SER A 2 8.33 -4.36 26.40
C SER A 2 7.28 -5.08 25.55
N SER A 3 6.22 -4.36 25.23
CA SER A 3 5.28 -4.78 24.19
C SER A 3 5.95 -4.46 22.85
N SER A 4 6.23 -5.48 22.02
CA SER A 4 6.55 -5.25 20.61
C SER A 4 5.41 -4.41 20.02
N GLN A 5 5.65 -3.12 19.81
CA GLN A 5 4.66 -2.27 19.19
C GLN A 5 4.49 -2.74 17.74
N PRO A 6 3.24 -2.86 17.26
CA PRO A 6 2.98 -3.12 15.85
C PRO A 6 3.59 -2.00 15.02
N LEU A 7 4.03 -2.34 13.79
CA LEU A 7 4.62 -1.39 12.86
C LEU A 7 3.69 -0.18 12.66
N ASP A 8 4.20 1.03 12.86
CA ASP A 8 3.45 2.28 12.68
C ASP A 8 3.80 2.99 11.36
N ALA A 9 3.05 4.05 11.02
CA ALA A 9 3.28 4.78 9.77
C ALA A 9 4.64 5.49 9.71
N PRO A 10 5.14 6.16 10.77
CA PRO A 10 6.50 6.69 10.78
C PRO A 10 7.57 5.64 10.50
N GLN A 11 7.43 4.41 11.03
CA GLN A 11 8.37 3.32 10.76
C GLN A 11 8.29 2.86 9.30
N VAL A 12 7.10 2.73 8.72
CA VAL A 12 6.91 2.44 7.28
C VAL A 12 7.58 3.52 6.42
N MET A 13 7.40 4.79 6.78
CA MET A 13 8.01 5.93 6.09
C MET A 13 9.54 5.91 6.15
N CYS A 14 10.11 5.74 7.34
CA CYS A 14 11.55 5.63 7.52
C CYS A 14 12.13 4.44 6.73
N LEU A 15 11.46 3.29 6.78
CA LEU A 15 11.87 2.10 6.03
C LEU A 15 11.83 2.34 4.52
N PHE A 16 10.73 2.91 4.00
CA PHE A 16 10.62 3.23 2.59
C PHE A 16 11.72 4.18 2.13
N ASN A 17 11.94 5.27 2.87
CA ASN A 17 12.94 6.28 2.52
C ASN A 17 14.36 5.72 2.55
N ARG A 18 14.67 4.83 3.51
CA ARG A 18 15.95 4.11 3.54
C ARG A 18 16.16 3.26 2.28
N GLU A 19 15.13 2.57 1.81
CA GLU A 19 15.24 1.66 0.67
C GLU A 19 15.25 2.40 -0.68
N PHE A 20 14.49 3.51 -0.81
CA PHE A 20 14.14 4.07 -2.12
C PHE A 20 14.53 5.54 -2.36
N ALA A 21 14.87 6.32 -1.33
CA ALA A 21 15.19 7.74 -1.52
C ALA A 21 16.40 7.97 -2.42
N VAL A 22 17.44 7.14 -2.29
CA VAL A 22 18.64 7.23 -3.13
C VAL A 22 18.49 6.44 -4.42
N SER A 23 18.07 5.17 -4.31
CA SER A 23 18.07 4.22 -5.44
C SER A 23 17.00 4.52 -6.50
N ASP A 24 15.81 4.94 -6.06
CA ASP A 24 14.65 5.20 -6.90
C ASP A 24 14.24 6.69 -6.88
N LYS A 25 15.03 7.56 -6.22
CA LYS A 25 14.78 9.01 -6.08
C LYS A 25 13.35 9.32 -5.65
N THR A 26 12.81 8.54 -4.71
CA THR A 26 11.42 8.69 -4.25
C THR A 26 11.35 8.67 -2.74
N GLU A 27 10.63 9.62 -2.18
CA GLU A 27 10.37 9.76 -0.74
C GLU A 27 8.89 9.50 -0.42
N LEU A 28 8.63 8.84 0.71
CA LEU A 28 7.31 8.72 1.33
C LEU A 28 7.22 9.78 2.44
N ILE A 29 6.09 10.49 2.50
CA ILE A 29 5.84 11.60 3.41
C ILE A 29 4.45 11.45 4.02
N GLY A 30 4.38 11.42 5.34
CA GLY A 30 3.11 11.39 6.08
C GLY A 30 2.56 12.78 6.41
N GLY A 31 1.36 12.81 6.98
CA GLY A 31 0.71 14.01 7.49
C GLY A 31 -0.01 14.85 6.43
N ALA A 32 -0.19 14.32 5.21
CA ALA A 32 -0.92 15.04 4.18
C ALA A 32 -2.44 15.03 4.42
N ALA A 33 -3.12 16.04 3.93
CA ALA A 33 -4.59 16.12 3.97
C ALA A 33 -5.23 15.04 3.08
N GLU A 34 -4.62 14.77 1.94
CA GLU A 34 -5.03 13.80 0.93
C GLU A 34 -3.80 13.07 0.38
N PRO A 35 -3.95 11.81 -0.08
CA PRO A 35 -2.89 11.12 -0.78
C PRO A 35 -2.56 11.82 -2.09
N TYR A 36 -1.28 11.87 -2.45
CA TYR A 36 -0.84 12.51 -3.69
C TYR A 36 0.53 11.99 -4.13
N TYR A 37 0.70 11.79 -5.43
CA TYR A 37 2.01 11.55 -6.02
C TYR A 37 2.50 12.78 -6.78
N GLN A 38 3.62 13.34 -6.30
CA GLN A 38 4.29 14.47 -6.92
C GLN A 38 5.54 14.01 -7.68
N PRO A 39 5.57 14.12 -9.03
CA PRO A 39 6.81 13.90 -9.77
C PRO A 39 7.84 14.99 -9.47
N GLY A 40 9.13 14.62 -9.42
CA GLY A 40 10.18 15.57 -9.07
C GLY A 40 11.58 14.95 -9.00
N SER A 41 12.49 15.66 -8.34
CA SER A 41 13.84 15.20 -8.02
C SER A 41 14.20 15.58 -6.58
N PRO A 42 13.79 14.78 -5.57
CA PRO A 42 13.12 13.47 -5.69
C PRO A 42 11.61 13.55 -6.00
N HIS A 43 11.04 12.44 -6.46
CA HIS A 43 9.59 12.22 -6.45
C HIS A 43 9.09 12.09 -5.01
N ARG A 44 7.83 12.43 -4.76
CA ARG A 44 7.23 12.34 -3.42
C ARG A 44 5.89 11.63 -3.46
N ILE A 45 5.70 10.71 -2.54
CA ILE A 45 4.45 10.01 -2.26
C ILE A 45 3.94 10.56 -0.94
N TYR A 46 2.77 11.18 -0.95
CA TYR A 46 2.09 11.68 0.23
C TYR A 46 1.00 10.70 0.63
N PHE A 47 0.94 10.34 1.91
CA PHE A 47 -0.15 9.54 2.45
C PHE A 47 -0.89 10.31 3.55
N ARG A 48 -2.17 9.97 3.73
CA ARG A 48 -3.06 10.75 4.60
C ARG A 48 -2.78 10.48 6.07
N ALA A 49 -2.69 11.57 6.83
CA ALA A 49 -2.46 11.53 8.28
C ALA A 49 -1.26 10.62 8.62
N ASP A 50 -1.42 9.69 9.54
CA ASP A 50 -0.40 8.77 10.04
C ASP A 50 -0.92 7.32 10.11
N TYR A 51 -1.91 6.98 9.27
CA TYR A 51 -2.43 5.61 9.22
C TYR A 51 -1.47 4.69 8.46
N VAL A 52 -0.99 3.63 9.14
CA VAL A 52 -0.06 2.67 8.57
C VAL A 52 -0.56 2.05 7.27
N ARG A 53 -1.86 1.75 7.19
CA ARG A 53 -2.48 1.23 5.95
C ARG A 53 -2.51 2.24 4.82
N SER A 54 -2.69 3.53 5.10
CA SER A 54 -2.59 4.57 4.07
C SER A 54 -1.17 4.61 3.49
N ALA A 55 -0.14 4.55 4.34
CA ALA A 55 1.25 4.47 3.87
C ALA A 55 1.52 3.23 3.01
N LEU A 56 1.08 2.04 3.45
CA LEU A 56 1.26 0.79 2.69
C LEU A 56 0.50 0.81 1.35
N HIS A 57 -0.69 1.39 1.33
CA HIS A 57 -1.52 1.53 0.13
C HIS A 57 -0.83 2.42 -0.91
N GLU A 58 -0.35 3.60 -0.52
CA GLU A 58 0.36 4.51 -1.43
C GLU A 58 1.66 3.90 -2.00
N VAL A 59 2.40 3.15 -1.17
CA VAL A 59 3.58 2.40 -1.64
C VAL A 59 3.19 1.33 -2.66
N ALA A 60 2.04 0.66 -2.48
CA ALA A 60 1.55 -0.34 -3.41
C ALA A 60 1.18 0.28 -4.77
N HIS A 61 0.49 1.42 -4.77
CA HIS A 61 0.23 2.21 -5.99
C HIS A 61 1.52 2.57 -6.71
N TRP A 62 2.49 3.10 -5.97
CA TRP A 62 3.80 3.45 -6.52
C TRP A 62 4.48 2.25 -7.16
N CYS A 63 4.43 1.07 -6.53
CA CYS A 63 5.03 -0.17 -7.03
C CYS A 63 4.42 -0.63 -8.36
N VAL A 64 3.11 -0.43 -8.56
CA VAL A 64 2.40 -0.75 -9.80
C VAL A 64 2.71 0.26 -10.91
N ALA A 65 2.88 1.54 -10.57
CA ALA A 65 3.09 2.60 -11.54
C ALA A 65 4.42 2.45 -12.31
N GLY A 66 4.35 2.17 -13.62
CA GLY A 66 5.51 2.11 -14.50
C GLY A 66 6.21 3.46 -14.70
N ARG A 67 7.41 3.45 -15.29
CA ARG A 67 8.27 4.66 -15.43
C ARG A 67 7.52 5.87 -15.97
N ARG A 68 6.83 5.73 -17.11
CA ARG A 68 6.07 6.83 -17.74
C ARG A 68 5.00 7.44 -16.83
N ARG A 69 4.36 6.62 -15.99
CA ARG A 69 3.33 7.11 -15.06
C ARG A 69 3.95 7.88 -13.91
N ARG A 70 5.15 7.51 -13.47
CA ARG A 70 5.89 8.22 -12.41
C ARG A 70 6.40 9.60 -12.83
N ASP A 71 6.26 9.96 -14.10
CA ASP A 71 6.52 11.31 -14.59
C ASP A 71 5.26 12.19 -14.58
N LEU A 72 4.11 11.66 -14.13
CA LEU A 72 2.83 12.37 -14.08
C LEU A 72 2.34 12.52 -12.63
N PRO A 73 1.71 13.66 -12.28
CA PRO A 73 0.92 13.79 -11.06
C PRO A 73 -0.07 12.62 -10.90
N ASP A 74 -0.16 12.05 -9.70
CA ASP A 74 -1.03 10.89 -9.36
C ASP A 74 -0.96 9.74 -10.36
N TYR A 75 0.23 9.52 -10.92
CA TYR A 75 0.48 8.46 -11.92
C TYR A 75 -0.34 8.62 -13.22
N GLY A 76 -0.96 9.80 -13.43
CA GLY A 76 -1.92 10.06 -14.49
C GLY A 76 -3.30 9.44 -14.25
N TYR A 77 -3.61 9.00 -13.03
CA TYR A 77 -4.97 8.62 -12.68
C TYR A 77 -5.83 9.88 -12.48
N TRP A 78 -7.00 9.86 -13.08
CA TRP A 78 -8.13 10.73 -12.74
C TRP A 78 -8.55 10.59 -11.26
N TYR A 79 -8.59 11.72 -10.56
CA TYR A 79 -9.29 11.84 -9.29
C TYR A 79 -10.80 11.75 -9.56
N SER A 80 -11.48 10.82 -8.89
CA SER A 80 -12.94 10.74 -8.91
C SER A 80 -13.44 11.03 -7.49
N PRO A 81 -14.18 12.12 -7.27
CA PRO A 81 -14.75 12.41 -5.96
C PRO A 81 -15.75 11.30 -5.55
N ASP A 82 -16.08 11.29 -4.26
CA ASP A 82 -17.14 10.45 -3.69
C ASP A 82 -18.47 10.59 -4.47
N GLY A 83 -19.31 9.56 -4.40
CA GLY A 83 -20.60 9.52 -5.11
C GLY A 83 -20.54 8.81 -6.47
N ARG A 84 -19.52 7.99 -6.70
CA ARG A 84 -19.40 7.19 -7.93
C ARG A 84 -20.62 6.28 -8.12
N HIS A 85 -21.17 6.29 -9.33
CA HIS A 85 -22.19 5.34 -9.74
C HIS A 85 -21.58 3.95 -10.01
N ALA A 86 -22.42 2.92 -10.18
CA ALA A 86 -21.98 1.53 -10.27
C ALA A 86 -20.88 1.28 -11.31
N ASP A 87 -21.00 1.86 -12.51
CA ASP A 87 -20.02 1.69 -13.59
C ASP A 87 -18.66 2.33 -13.26
N GLN A 88 -18.69 3.52 -12.65
CA GLN A 88 -17.48 4.22 -12.19
C GLN A 88 -16.78 3.45 -11.06
N GLN A 89 -17.55 2.88 -10.14
CA GLN A 89 -17.02 2.03 -9.08
C GLN A 89 -16.40 0.75 -9.65
N GLN A 90 -16.99 0.17 -10.70
CA GLN A 90 -16.46 -1.02 -11.35
C GLN A 90 -15.15 -0.75 -12.11
N ALA A 91 -15.03 0.43 -12.73
CA ALA A 91 -13.78 0.89 -13.33
C ALA A 91 -12.68 1.07 -12.28
N PHE A 92 -13.02 1.67 -11.13
CA PHE A 92 -12.11 1.79 -9.99
C PHE A 92 -11.63 0.42 -9.48
N PHE A 93 -12.55 -0.51 -9.20
CA PHE A 93 -12.18 -1.86 -8.73
C PHE A 93 -11.25 -2.60 -9.70
N THR A 94 -11.29 -2.28 -10.98
CA THR A 94 -10.40 -2.88 -11.97
C THR A 94 -8.97 -2.37 -11.83
N VAL A 95 -8.78 -1.07 -11.56
CA VAL A 95 -7.45 -0.48 -11.38
C VAL A 95 -6.88 -0.71 -9.98
N GLU A 96 -7.74 -0.85 -8.98
CA GLU A 96 -7.37 -1.04 -7.56
C GLU A 96 -7.00 -2.46 -7.17
N ALA A 97 -7.51 -3.47 -7.87
CA ALA A 97 -7.32 -4.86 -7.44
C ALA A 97 -5.83 -5.24 -7.36
N ARG A 98 -5.00 -4.69 -8.26
CA ARG A 98 -3.57 -4.98 -8.31
C ARG A 98 -2.78 -4.27 -7.20
N PRO A 99 -2.92 -2.93 -6.99
CA PRO A 99 -2.38 -2.27 -5.79
C PRO A 99 -2.81 -2.94 -4.49
N GLN A 100 -4.10 -3.25 -4.31
CA GLN A 100 -4.58 -3.85 -3.06
C GLN A 100 -4.10 -5.28 -2.83
N ALA A 101 -3.78 -6.05 -3.88
CA ALA A 101 -3.09 -7.33 -3.73
C ALA A 101 -1.65 -7.18 -3.22
N ILE A 102 -0.93 -6.11 -3.64
CA ILE A 102 0.39 -5.78 -3.12
C ILE A 102 0.28 -5.25 -1.67
N GLU A 103 -0.69 -4.38 -1.38
CA GLU A 103 -0.98 -3.88 -0.03
C GLU A 103 -1.26 -5.04 0.92
N ARG A 104 -2.10 -6.00 0.52
CA ARG A 104 -2.37 -7.22 1.29
C ARG A 104 -1.08 -7.95 1.61
N ARG A 105 -0.18 -8.10 0.63
CA ARG A 105 1.11 -8.75 0.87
C ARG A 105 1.99 -7.98 1.85
N PHE A 106 2.00 -6.65 1.80
CA PHE A 106 2.70 -5.82 2.79
C PHE A 106 2.10 -5.98 4.19
N CYS A 107 0.78 -5.95 4.30
CA CYS A 107 0.04 -6.17 5.54
C CYS A 107 0.36 -7.54 6.16
N GLU A 108 0.35 -8.61 5.35
CA GLU A 108 0.69 -9.96 5.79
C GLU A 108 2.09 -10.03 6.42
N VAL A 109 3.11 -9.47 5.76
CA VAL A 109 4.49 -9.53 6.28
C VAL A 109 4.72 -8.59 7.46
N ALA A 110 3.98 -7.48 7.54
CA ALA A 110 4.01 -6.54 8.65
C ALA A 110 3.18 -7.01 9.86
N GLY A 111 2.35 -8.04 9.71
CA GLY A 111 1.42 -8.50 10.75
C GLY A 111 0.24 -7.54 10.99
N ILE A 112 -0.16 -6.78 9.97
CA ILE A 112 -1.27 -5.81 10.02
C ILE A 112 -2.49 -6.44 9.34
N PRO A 113 -3.70 -6.36 9.94
CA PRO A 113 -4.92 -6.84 9.28
C PRO A 113 -5.21 -6.07 7.99
N PHE A 114 -5.46 -6.80 6.91
CA PHE A 114 -5.88 -6.24 5.63
C PHE A 114 -7.41 -6.23 5.50
N SER A 115 -7.97 -5.16 4.95
CA SER A 115 -9.36 -5.12 4.47
C SER A 115 -9.38 -4.36 3.15
N SER A 116 -10.18 -4.84 2.19
CA SER A 116 -10.34 -4.18 0.89
C SER A 116 -10.86 -2.74 1.09
N SER A 117 -10.30 -1.78 0.36
CA SER A 117 -10.75 -0.39 0.37
C SER A 117 -11.61 -0.12 -0.85
N VAL A 118 -12.84 0.34 -0.64
CA VAL A 118 -13.75 0.71 -1.74
C VAL A 118 -13.69 2.19 -2.09
N ASP A 119 -13.06 3.00 -1.22
CA ASP A 119 -12.77 4.43 -1.39
C ASP A 119 -13.96 5.27 -1.88
N ASN A 120 -15.15 5.03 -1.34
CA ASN A 120 -16.36 5.75 -1.75
C ASN A 120 -17.23 5.98 -0.51
N VAL A 121 -17.09 7.13 0.12
CA VAL A 121 -17.76 7.44 1.38
C VAL A 121 -19.25 7.67 1.12
N GLY A 122 -20.11 7.01 1.89
CA GLY A 122 -21.57 7.24 1.85
C GLY A 122 -22.32 6.52 0.73
N VAL A 123 -21.64 5.73 -0.12
CA VAL A 123 -22.29 4.92 -1.16
C VAL A 123 -22.47 3.48 -0.69
N HIS A 124 -23.67 2.93 -0.89
CA HIS A 124 -23.90 1.51 -0.67
C HIS A 124 -23.22 0.69 -1.77
N ILE A 125 -22.25 -0.15 -1.37
CA ILE A 125 -21.67 -1.16 -2.25
C ILE A 125 -22.44 -2.46 -2.08
N GLU A 126 -23.03 -2.94 -3.18
CA GLU A 126 -23.74 -4.22 -3.19
C GLU A 126 -22.82 -5.37 -2.77
N PRO A 127 -23.27 -6.31 -1.90
CA PRO A 127 -22.41 -7.40 -1.42
C PRO A 127 -21.81 -8.25 -2.53
N GLN A 128 -22.51 -8.44 -3.64
CA GLN A 128 -21.99 -9.17 -4.80
C GLN A 128 -20.85 -8.40 -5.48
N GLN A 129 -20.95 -7.08 -5.56
CA GLN A 129 -19.92 -6.23 -6.16
C GLN A 129 -18.64 -6.24 -5.32
N LEU A 130 -18.78 -6.17 -3.98
CA LEU A 130 -17.65 -6.31 -3.05
C LEU A 130 -16.97 -7.67 -3.19
N ARG A 131 -17.73 -8.78 -3.19
CA ARG A 131 -17.17 -10.13 -3.38
C ARG A 131 -16.40 -10.27 -4.70
N ARG A 132 -16.90 -9.68 -5.78
CA ARG A 132 -16.20 -9.68 -7.08
C ARG A 132 -14.88 -8.89 -7.02
N PHE A 133 -14.85 -7.80 -6.27
CA PHE A 133 -13.63 -7.04 -6.06
C PHE A 133 -12.60 -7.82 -5.25
N GLU A 134 -13.01 -8.43 -4.14
CA GLU A 134 -12.14 -9.27 -3.30
C GLU A 134 -11.61 -10.49 -4.07
N ALA A 135 -12.43 -11.13 -4.91
CA ALA A 135 -12.00 -12.21 -5.78
C ALA A 135 -10.93 -11.75 -6.79
N ARG A 136 -11.03 -10.51 -7.30
CA ARG A 136 -9.99 -9.94 -8.18
C ARG A 136 -8.69 -9.64 -7.45
N ILE A 137 -8.77 -9.16 -6.20
CA ILE A 137 -7.58 -9.00 -5.35
C ILE A 137 -6.91 -10.36 -5.14
N GLN A 138 -7.69 -11.40 -4.81
CA GLN A 138 -7.15 -12.75 -4.63
C GLN A 138 -6.50 -13.29 -5.91
N ALA A 139 -7.12 -13.10 -7.08
CA ALA A 139 -6.52 -13.53 -8.34
C ALA A 139 -5.16 -12.87 -8.62
N TRP A 140 -4.98 -11.60 -8.23
CA TRP A 140 -3.68 -10.94 -8.31
C TRP A 140 -2.67 -11.49 -7.30
N CYS A 141 -3.10 -11.82 -6.08
CA CYS A 141 -2.26 -12.53 -5.11
C CYS A 141 -1.74 -13.85 -5.70
N ASP A 142 -2.64 -14.70 -6.19
CA ASP A 142 -2.30 -15.99 -6.81
C ASP A 142 -1.33 -15.79 -7.98
N GLN A 143 -1.57 -14.78 -8.82
CA GLN A 143 -0.68 -14.44 -9.91
C GLN A 143 0.72 -14.04 -9.43
N PHE A 144 0.85 -13.26 -8.35
CA PHE A 144 2.14 -12.87 -7.79
C PHE A 144 2.87 -14.05 -7.14
N GLU A 145 2.16 -15.07 -6.65
CA GLU A 145 2.79 -16.31 -6.19
C GLU A 145 3.44 -17.07 -7.34
N CYS A 146 2.80 -17.12 -8.51
CA CYS A 146 3.35 -17.78 -9.69
C CYS A 146 4.45 -16.98 -10.40
N THR A 147 4.28 -15.66 -10.50
CA THR A 147 5.13 -14.80 -11.36
C THR A 147 6.13 -13.94 -10.60
N GLY A 148 6.00 -13.88 -9.27
CA GLY A 148 6.74 -12.95 -8.42
C GLY A 148 6.12 -11.56 -8.37
N LEU A 149 6.45 -10.81 -7.30
CA LEU A 149 6.05 -9.42 -7.15
C LEU A 149 6.83 -8.50 -8.11
N PRO A 150 6.28 -7.32 -8.46
CA PRO A 150 7.06 -6.27 -9.09
C PRO A 150 8.35 -5.97 -8.28
N PRO A 151 9.50 -5.70 -8.92
CA PRO A 151 10.79 -5.62 -8.22
C PRO A 151 10.82 -4.67 -7.02
N ARG A 152 10.14 -3.52 -7.10
CA ARG A 152 10.04 -2.56 -6.00
C ARG A 152 9.20 -3.09 -4.83
N ALA A 153 8.09 -3.77 -5.13
CA ALA A 153 7.28 -4.43 -4.11
C ALA A 153 8.03 -5.58 -3.44
N ALA A 154 8.76 -6.40 -4.22
CA ALA A 154 9.59 -7.48 -3.68
C ALA A 154 10.66 -6.94 -2.71
N ARG A 155 11.39 -5.88 -3.11
CA ARG A 155 12.37 -5.19 -2.25
C ARG A 155 11.74 -4.69 -0.96
N PHE A 156 10.57 -4.05 -1.05
CA PHE A 156 9.89 -3.53 0.13
C PHE A 156 9.38 -4.64 1.06
N VAL A 157 8.89 -5.76 0.51
CA VAL A 157 8.54 -6.96 1.29
C VAL A 157 9.75 -7.47 2.09
N THR A 158 10.92 -7.57 1.45
CA THR A 158 12.16 -8.01 2.15
C THR A 158 12.54 -7.04 3.28
N ALA A 159 12.39 -5.73 3.06
CA ALA A 159 12.66 -4.72 4.07
C ALA A 159 11.68 -4.85 5.26
N LEU A 160 10.38 -4.99 4.99
CA LEU A 160 9.33 -5.19 6.01
C LEU A 160 9.58 -6.46 6.83
N GLN A 161 9.89 -7.58 6.17
CA GLN A 161 10.22 -8.83 6.86
C GLN A 161 11.44 -8.70 7.79
N SER A 162 12.41 -7.87 7.41
CA SER A 162 13.63 -7.68 8.20
C SER A 162 13.36 -6.88 9.47
N ILE A 163 12.56 -5.80 9.40
CA ILE A 163 12.22 -5.02 10.59
C ILE A 163 11.26 -5.78 11.51
N THR A 164 10.26 -6.49 10.96
CA THR A 164 9.30 -7.25 11.77
C THR A 164 9.95 -8.43 12.50
N ARG A 165 10.95 -9.10 11.90
CA ARG A 165 11.73 -10.14 12.58
C ARG A 165 12.54 -9.57 13.75
N GLN A 166 13.24 -8.46 13.55
CA GLN A 166 14.01 -7.81 14.62
C GLN A 166 13.12 -7.40 15.79
N SER A 167 11.92 -6.86 15.53
CA SER A 167 10.96 -6.51 16.59
C SER A 167 10.41 -7.73 17.36
N ARG A 168 10.41 -8.93 16.76
CA ARG A 168 10.05 -10.19 17.43
C ARG A 168 11.21 -10.79 18.22
N GLU A 169 12.42 -10.75 17.66
CA GLU A 169 13.64 -11.25 18.29
C GLU A 169 14.14 -10.40 19.47
N LEU A 170 13.71 -9.13 19.56
CA LEU A 170 13.93 -8.27 20.72
C LEU A 170 12.88 -8.43 21.83
N ALA A 171 11.84 -9.24 21.60
CA ALA A 171 10.80 -9.56 22.58
C ALA A 171 10.82 -11.00 23.18
N PRO A 172 11.95 -11.74 23.28
CA PRO A 172 11.96 -13.04 23.93
C PRO A 172 12.01 -12.84 25.46
N GLY A 173 10.98 -13.28 26.16
CA GLY A 173 11.06 -13.59 27.60
C GLY A 173 9.90 -13.11 28.49
N ILE A 174 8.69 -13.67 28.32
CA ILE A 174 7.82 -13.99 29.47
C ILE A 174 7.33 -15.42 29.27
N ALA A 175 8.19 -16.37 29.61
CA ALA A 175 7.77 -17.72 29.96
C ALA A 175 8.41 -18.00 31.33
N ALA A 176 7.58 -17.93 32.36
CA ALA A 176 7.87 -18.44 33.70
C ALA A 176 7.59 -19.95 33.72
#